data_AF-A0A2T0ACZ8-F1
#
_entry.id   AF-A0A2T0ACZ8-F1
#
_cell.length_a   1.000
_cell.length_b   1.000
_cell.length_c   1.000
_cell.angle_alpha   90.00
_cell.angle_beta   90.00
_cell.angle_gamma   90.00
#
_symmetry.space_group_name_H-M   'P 1'
#
loop_
_entity.id
_entity.type
_entity.pdbx_description
1 polymer ?
#
loop_
_entity_poly.entity_id
_entity_poly.type
_entity_poly.pdbx_seq_one_letter_code
_entity_poly.pdbx_strand_id
1 'polypeptide(L)'
;MLPNSGARAYMPRFLEFLHLPTANDLYADDVYGVDTKRGEADVQRFTNHLDAIKAELDEFALELRLAGLKVILASTTEMTSKDIEDLEVDTLADPQYGDEFFERPSSWLFCGDCIVFGTLSALLQHIHKKHPRNPPPLRLDDETGDAAQRKPPTKPLVRLPLEVACAWSAIFELGKLDIEDPKVTAKDLDRAFDEYKLVWENGPRGSKGRSGWRELIKSVMRNTLLAEMKGEVLDPPVIALKDVTPRERRLAEEARKAAVLARMAKKLKREGKKKAAEPSAAKVKVEKVESEDEDERKLERAVEDDGGSKAQADLNEEEAMKEEDKAGADEESEPDEVEQGGAGDGSEAEQHEDEEQNGEEGEE
;
A
#
# COMPACT_ATOMS: atom_id res chain seq x y z
N MET A 1 4.25 -12.71 -24.31
CA MET A 1 4.72 -11.39 -23.82
C MET A 1 4.81 -11.47 -22.30
N LEU A 2 5.87 -10.94 -21.68
CA LEU A 2 5.92 -10.87 -20.21
C LEU A 2 4.86 -9.85 -19.75
N PRO A 3 4.08 -10.14 -18.69
CA PRO A 3 3.12 -9.19 -18.16
C PRO A 3 3.85 -7.92 -17.73
N ASN A 4 3.31 -6.76 -18.14
CA ASN A 4 3.83 -5.46 -17.72
C ASN A 4 3.75 -5.34 -16.20
N SER A 5 4.55 -4.44 -15.60
CA SER A 5 4.61 -4.31 -14.13
C SER A 5 3.26 -3.97 -13.48
N GLY A 6 2.33 -3.35 -14.24
CA GLY A 6 0.96 -3.08 -13.80
C GLY A 6 0.13 -4.36 -13.70
N ALA A 7 0.10 -5.18 -14.74
CA ALA A 7 -0.61 -6.46 -14.76
C ALA A 7 -0.12 -7.43 -13.67
N ARG A 8 1.18 -7.41 -13.37
CA ARG A 8 1.75 -8.20 -12.26
C ARG A 8 1.23 -7.80 -10.88
N ALA A 9 0.73 -6.57 -10.73
CA ALA A 9 0.15 -6.12 -9.47
C ALA A 9 -1.14 -6.87 -9.14
N TYR A 10 -1.92 -7.25 -10.16
CA TYR A 10 -3.21 -7.91 -10.00
C TYR A 10 -3.13 -9.44 -9.95
N MET A 11 -1.94 -10.01 -10.08
CA MET A 11 -1.76 -11.46 -9.97
C MET A 11 -1.92 -11.91 -8.52
N PRO A 12 -2.51 -13.08 -8.26
CA PRO A 12 -2.58 -13.63 -6.91
C PRO A 12 -1.18 -13.89 -6.36
N ARG A 13 -1.03 -13.78 -5.03
CA ARG A 13 0.15 -14.32 -4.36
C ARG A 13 0.11 -15.84 -4.43
N PHE A 14 1.25 -16.49 -4.16
CA PHE A 14 1.36 -17.95 -4.30
C PHE A 14 0.25 -18.74 -3.58
N LEU A 15 -0.12 -18.37 -2.34
CA LEU A 15 -1.20 -19.06 -1.64
C LEU A 15 -2.58 -18.78 -2.24
N GLU A 16 -2.84 -17.53 -2.64
CA GLU A 16 -4.09 -17.17 -3.33
C GLU A 16 -4.20 -17.92 -4.65
N PHE A 17 -3.07 -18.13 -5.33
CA PHE A 17 -2.99 -18.96 -6.52
C PHE A 17 -3.33 -20.42 -6.23
N LEU A 18 -2.84 -21.00 -5.11
CA LEU A 18 -3.19 -22.36 -4.70
C LEU A 18 -4.67 -22.51 -4.27
N HIS A 19 -5.37 -21.40 -4.01
CA HIS A 19 -6.80 -21.40 -3.72
C HIS A 19 -7.67 -21.22 -4.98
N LEU A 20 -7.08 -20.97 -6.16
CA LEU A 20 -7.85 -20.99 -7.40
C LEU A 20 -8.36 -22.42 -7.65
N PRO A 21 -9.62 -22.62 -8.10
CA PRO A 21 -10.23 -23.96 -8.18
C PRO A 21 -9.37 -24.97 -8.93
N THR A 22 -8.93 -24.65 -10.15
CA THR A 22 -8.14 -25.57 -10.97
C THR A 22 -6.75 -25.84 -10.37
N ALA A 23 -6.12 -24.82 -9.78
CA ALA A 23 -4.82 -24.98 -9.12
C ALA A 23 -4.96 -25.83 -7.85
N ASN A 24 -5.99 -25.58 -7.04
CA ASN A 24 -6.28 -26.34 -5.83
C ASN A 24 -6.45 -27.83 -6.15
N ASP A 25 -7.29 -28.15 -7.14
CA ASP A 25 -7.53 -29.53 -7.58
C ASP A 25 -6.24 -30.23 -8.03
N LEU A 26 -5.33 -29.52 -8.70
CA LEU A 26 -4.04 -30.07 -9.10
C LEU A 26 -3.12 -30.34 -7.91
N TYR A 27 -3.02 -29.40 -6.97
CA TYR A 27 -2.11 -29.51 -5.83
C TYR A 27 -2.67 -30.34 -4.66
N ALA A 28 -3.97 -30.61 -4.65
CA ALA A 28 -4.62 -31.54 -3.71
C ALA A 28 -4.37 -33.02 -4.07
N ASP A 29 -3.95 -33.31 -5.30
CA ASP A 29 -3.56 -34.66 -5.74
C ASP A 29 -2.22 -35.06 -5.10
N ASP A 30 -2.23 -36.13 -4.31
CA ASP A 30 -1.09 -36.63 -3.53
C ASP A 30 0.08 -37.12 -4.39
N VAL A 31 -0.14 -37.31 -5.69
CA VAL A 31 0.88 -37.77 -6.63
C VAL A 31 1.40 -36.67 -7.55
N TYR A 32 0.71 -35.54 -7.65
CA TYR A 32 1.08 -34.45 -8.55
C TYR A 32 2.29 -33.65 -8.02
N GLY A 33 3.35 -33.55 -8.83
CA GLY A 33 4.53 -32.75 -8.49
C GLY A 33 5.41 -33.36 -7.38
N VAL A 34 5.11 -34.57 -6.91
CA VAL A 34 5.87 -35.27 -5.86
C VAL A 34 6.93 -36.21 -6.46
N ASP A 35 6.59 -36.99 -7.49
CA ASP A 35 7.52 -37.93 -8.12
C ASP A 35 8.25 -37.29 -9.31
N THR A 36 9.56 -37.08 -9.16
CA THR A 36 10.43 -36.59 -10.24
C THR A 36 10.37 -37.40 -11.53
N LYS A 37 10.06 -38.70 -11.47
CA LYS A 37 9.91 -39.55 -12.68
C LYS A 37 8.66 -39.22 -13.48
N ARG A 38 7.68 -38.56 -12.88
CA ARG A 38 6.44 -38.11 -13.50
C ARG A 38 6.51 -36.66 -13.99
N GLY A 39 7.65 -35.98 -13.87
CA GLY A 39 7.78 -34.56 -14.19
C GLY A 39 7.21 -34.16 -15.55
N GLU A 40 7.46 -34.93 -16.61
CA GLU A 40 6.89 -34.67 -17.95
C GLU A 40 5.37 -34.81 -17.98
N ALA A 41 4.83 -35.85 -17.30
CA ALA A 41 3.39 -36.09 -17.23
C ALA A 41 2.68 -35.02 -16.39
N ASP A 42 3.29 -34.56 -15.30
CA ASP A 42 2.76 -33.51 -14.44
C ASP A 42 2.81 -32.14 -15.15
N VAL A 43 3.89 -31.84 -15.89
CA VAL A 43 3.95 -30.65 -16.76
C VAL A 43 2.88 -30.70 -17.83
N GLN A 44 2.66 -31.85 -18.47
CA GLN A 44 1.61 -32.00 -19.47
C GLN A 44 0.22 -31.81 -18.84
N ARG A 45 0.00 -32.37 -17.64
CA ARG A 45 -1.25 -32.18 -16.89
C ARG A 45 -1.47 -30.70 -16.59
N PHE A 46 -0.48 -30.00 -16.04
CA PHE A 46 -0.56 -28.55 -15.81
C PHE A 46 -0.88 -27.79 -17.11
N THR A 47 -0.20 -28.16 -18.20
CA THR A 47 -0.39 -27.53 -19.52
C THR A 47 -1.82 -27.73 -20.03
N ASN A 48 -2.43 -28.90 -19.80
CA ASN A 48 -3.82 -29.17 -20.17
C ASN A 48 -4.81 -28.30 -19.38
N HIS A 49 -4.44 -27.85 -18.17
CA HIS A 49 -5.24 -26.97 -17.32
C HIS A 49 -4.88 -25.48 -17.46
N LEU A 50 -3.84 -25.15 -18.24
CA LEU A 50 -3.28 -23.81 -18.28
C LEU A 50 -4.29 -22.75 -18.73
N ASP A 51 -5.19 -23.07 -19.65
CA ASP A 51 -6.19 -22.10 -20.12
C ASP A 51 -7.29 -21.86 -19.09
N ALA A 52 -7.68 -22.88 -18.31
CA ALA A 52 -8.59 -22.70 -17.17
C ALA A 52 -7.93 -21.83 -16.08
N ILE A 53 -6.66 -22.12 -15.75
CA ILE A 53 -5.90 -21.31 -14.78
C ILE A 53 -5.77 -19.85 -15.25
N LYS A 54 -5.55 -19.59 -16.54
CA LYS A 54 -5.53 -18.21 -17.06
C LYS A 54 -6.88 -17.51 -16.90
N ALA A 55 -7.98 -18.20 -17.19
CA ALA A 55 -9.32 -17.65 -17.00
C ALA A 55 -9.58 -17.29 -15.52
N GLU A 56 -9.19 -18.18 -14.60
CA GLU A 56 -9.28 -17.94 -13.15
C GLU A 56 -8.39 -16.76 -12.69
N LEU A 57 -7.20 -16.60 -13.29
CA LEU A 57 -6.32 -15.46 -13.02
C LEU A 57 -6.91 -14.13 -13.49
N ASP A 58 -7.55 -14.13 -14.65
CA ASP A 58 -8.23 -12.95 -15.19
C ASP A 58 -9.46 -12.60 -14.33
N GLU A 59 -10.25 -13.61 -13.91
CA GLU A 59 -11.37 -13.44 -12.99
C GLU A 59 -10.91 -12.89 -11.64
N PHE A 60 -9.86 -13.45 -11.04
CA PHE A 60 -9.27 -12.94 -9.80
C PHE A 60 -8.84 -11.46 -9.91
N ALA A 61 -8.24 -11.07 -11.04
CA ALA A 61 -7.86 -9.69 -11.28
C ALA A 61 -9.08 -8.75 -11.35
N LEU A 62 -10.18 -9.21 -11.96
CA LEU A 62 -11.45 -8.48 -12.02
C LEU A 62 -12.09 -8.35 -10.63
N GLU A 63 -12.10 -9.43 -9.84
CA GLU A 63 -12.61 -9.41 -8.46
C GLU A 63 -11.83 -8.42 -7.58
N LEU A 64 -10.50 -8.36 -7.71
CA LEU A 64 -9.68 -7.38 -6.99
C LEU A 64 -10.04 -5.93 -7.37
N ARG A 65 -10.25 -5.67 -8.66
CA ARG A 65 -10.67 -4.35 -9.14
C ARG A 65 -12.05 -3.99 -8.62
N LEU A 66 -12.99 -4.93 -8.67
CA LEU A 66 -14.35 -4.75 -8.17
C LEU A 66 -14.35 -4.47 -6.66
N ALA A 67 -13.56 -5.22 -5.89
CA ALA A 67 -13.40 -4.97 -4.46
C ALA A 67 -12.84 -3.57 -4.18
N GLY A 68 -11.83 -3.13 -4.93
CA GLY A 68 -11.31 -1.77 -4.86
C GLY A 68 -12.38 -0.72 -5.20
N LEU A 69 -13.14 -0.93 -6.28
CA LEU A 69 -14.23 -0.04 -6.70
C LEU A 69 -15.30 0.09 -5.62
N LYS A 70 -15.76 -1.04 -5.05
CA LYS A 70 -16.74 -1.06 -3.95
C LYS A 70 -16.28 -0.23 -2.77
N VAL A 71 -15.01 -0.36 -2.36
CA VAL A 71 -14.43 0.44 -1.26
C VAL A 71 -14.42 1.93 -1.60
N ILE A 72 -14.04 2.30 -2.83
CA ILE A 72 -14.01 3.71 -3.26
C ILE A 72 -15.42 4.30 -3.25
N LEU A 73 -16.37 3.64 -3.89
CA LEU A 73 -17.74 4.14 -4.02
C LEU A 73 -18.43 4.22 -2.65
N ALA A 74 -18.27 3.22 -1.79
CA ALA A 74 -18.82 3.25 -0.43
C ALA A 74 -18.31 4.43 0.41
N SER A 75 -17.13 4.97 0.09
CA SER A 75 -16.48 6.02 0.87
C SER A 75 -16.59 7.41 0.25
N THR A 76 -16.97 7.50 -1.02
CA THR A 76 -16.96 8.74 -1.81
C THR A 76 -18.31 9.09 -2.43
N THR A 77 -19.30 8.23 -2.28
CA THR A 77 -20.65 8.43 -2.82
C THR A 77 -21.71 8.16 -1.75
N GLU A 78 -22.94 8.60 -2.00
CA GLU A 78 -24.10 8.35 -1.14
C GLU A 78 -24.80 7.02 -1.46
N MET A 79 -24.12 6.10 -2.16
CA MET A 79 -24.66 4.77 -2.48
C MET A 79 -24.94 3.98 -1.20
N THR A 80 -26.07 3.29 -1.17
CA THR A 80 -26.40 2.45 -0.02
C THR A 80 -25.50 1.21 0.01
N SER A 81 -25.32 0.60 1.17
CA SER A 81 -24.56 -0.66 1.28
C SER A 81 -25.10 -1.75 0.35
N LYS A 82 -26.42 -1.77 0.15
CA LYS A 82 -27.07 -2.69 -0.78
C LYS A 82 -26.66 -2.42 -2.23
N ASP A 83 -26.69 -1.16 -2.66
CA ASP A 83 -26.30 -0.80 -4.04
C ASP A 83 -24.83 -1.14 -4.31
N ILE A 84 -23.96 -1.01 -3.31
CA ILE A 84 -22.55 -1.40 -3.40
C ILE A 84 -22.37 -2.93 -3.45
N GLU A 85 -23.14 -3.67 -2.64
CA GLU A 85 -23.12 -5.12 -2.63
C GLU A 85 -23.57 -5.70 -3.96
N ASP A 86 -24.61 -5.11 -4.55
CA ASP A 86 -25.20 -5.47 -5.85
C ASP A 86 -24.29 -5.17 -7.05
N LEU A 87 -23.15 -4.46 -6.89
CA LEU A 87 -22.19 -4.27 -7.98
C LEU A 87 -21.49 -5.60 -8.33
N GLU A 88 -21.58 -5.97 -9.60
CA GLU A 88 -20.95 -7.18 -10.16
C GLU A 88 -19.75 -6.83 -11.06
N VAL A 89 -19.03 -7.85 -11.52
CA VAL A 89 -17.85 -7.69 -12.38
C VAL A 89 -18.17 -6.92 -13.66
N ASP A 90 -19.38 -7.07 -14.21
CA ASP A 90 -19.85 -6.36 -15.40
C ASP A 90 -19.86 -4.83 -15.22
N THR A 91 -19.93 -4.34 -13.97
CA THR A 91 -19.78 -2.90 -13.66
C THR A 91 -18.45 -2.35 -14.16
N LEU A 92 -17.38 -3.15 -14.17
CA LEU A 92 -16.06 -2.73 -14.63
C LEU A 92 -15.99 -2.54 -16.16
N ALA A 93 -16.99 -3.01 -16.90
CA ALA A 93 -17.11 -2.75 -18.33
C ALA A 93 -17.61 -1.32 -18.64
N ASP A 94 -18.17 -0.62 -17.64
CA ASP A 94 -18.53 0.79 -17.78
C ASP A 94 -17.25 1.62 -17.99
N PRO A 95 -17.17 2.42 -19.08
CA PRO A 95 -16.04 3.33 -19.32
C PRO A 95 -15.71 4.25 -18.14
N GLN A 96 -16.69 4.57 -17.29
CA GLN A 96 -16.50 5.38 -16.08
C GLN A 96 -15.59 4.70 -15.05
N TYR A 97 -15.55 3.37 -15.01
CA TYR A 97 -14.76 2.56 -14.06
C TYR A 97 -13.56 1.85 -14.71
N GLY A 98 -13.11 2.38 -15.85
CA GLY A 98 -11.92 1.90 -16.57
C GLY A 98 -10.60 2.13 -15.82
N ASP A 99 -9.47 1.89 -16.48
CA ASP A 99 -8.15 1.99 -15.84
C ASP A 99 -7.85 3.42 -15.33
N GLU A 100 -8.31 4.46 -16.04
CA GLU A 100 -8.13 5.86 -15.63
C GLU A 100 -8.82 6.16 -14.29
N PHE A 101 -9.94 5.49 -14.00
CA PHE A 101 -10.63 5.60 -12.72
C PHE A 101 -9.71 5.19 -11.56
N PHE A 102 -8.90 4.14 -11.69
CA PHE A 102 -8.05 3.66 -10.60
C PHE A 102 -6.74 4.44 -10.45
N GLU A 103 -6.37 5.25 -11.45
CA GLU A 103 -5.16 6.07 -11.45
C GLU A 103 -5.41 7.49 -10.93
N ARG A 104 -6.65 7.99 -11.02
CA ARG A 104 -7.00 9.33 -10.53
C ARG A 104 -6.88 9.46 -8.99
N PRO A 105 -6.51 10.64 -8.47
CA PRO A 105 -6.36 10.85 -7.03
C PRO A 105 -7.59 10.54 -6.17
N SER A 106 -8.82 10.78 -6.65
CA SER A 106 -10.05 10.50 -5.88
C SER A 106 -10.27 9.01 -5.61
N SER A 107 -9.59 8.15 -6.35
CA SER A 107 -9.66 6.69 -6.22
C SER A 107 -8.49 6.08 -5.45
N TRP A 108 -7.66 6.90 -4.80
CA TRP A 108 -6.54 6.39 -4.01
C TRP A 108 -7.04 5.73 -2.73
N LEU A 109 -6.36 4.67 -2.34
CA LEU A 109 -6.74 3.77 -1.25
C LEU A 109 -5.58 3.61 -0.26
N PHE A 110 -5.88 3.05 0.91
CA PHE A 110 -4.89 2.57 1.86
C PHE A 110 -4.70 1.06 1.77
N CYS A 111 -3.48 0.61 2.02
CA CYS A 111 -3.22 -0.80 2.29
C CYS A 111 -4.02 -1.26 3.53
N GLY A 112 -4.63 -2.43 3.46
CA GLY A 112 -5.35 -3.07 4.56
C GLY A 112 -4.48 -3.41 5.77
N ASP A 113 -3.21 -3.69 5.54
CA ASP A 113 -2.28 -4.17 6.58
C ASP A 113 -1.40 -3.07 7.17
N CYS A 114 -1.26 -1.92 6.51
CA CYS A 114 -0.41 -0.81 6.98
C CYS A 114 -0.97 0.58 6.62
N ILE A 115 -0.12 1.60 6.62
CA ILE A 115 -0.47 3.01 6.36
C ILE A 115 0.05 3.53 5.02
N VAL A 116 0.36 2.66 4.07
CA VAL A 116 0.73 3.06 2.71
C VAL A 116 -0.52 3.46 1.94
N PHE A 117 -0.44 4.62 1.27
CA PHE A 117 -1.52 5.28 0.55
C PHE A 117 -1.12 5.52 -0.92
N GLY A 118 -1.99 5.22 -1.87
CA GLY A 118 -1.73 5.39 -3.30
C GLY A 118 -2.80 4.77 -4.20
N THR A 119 -2.49 4.64 -5.50
CA THR A 119 -3.35 3.96 -6.47
C THR A 119 -3.50 2.48 -6.14
N LEU A 120 -4.60 1.84 -6.58
CA LEU A 120 -4.83 0.42 -6.37
C LEU A 120 -3.64 -0.44 -6.86
N SER A 121 -3.15 -0.15 -8.06
CA SER A 121 -2.00 -0.84 -8.66
C SER A 121 -0.73 -0.72 -7.80
N ALA A 122 -0.42 0.47 -7.26
CA ALA A 122 0.71 0.70 -6.39
C ALA A 122 0.57 -0.02 -5.03
N LEU A 123 -0.65 -0.09 -4.48
CA LEU A 123 -0.93 -0.78 -3.23
C LEU A 123 -0.80 -2.29 -3.37
N LEU A 124 -1.30 -2.88 -4.45
CA LEU A 124 -1.17 -4.32 -4.68
C LEU A 124 0.31 -4.72 -4.84
N GLN A 125 1.11 -3.93 -5.55
CA GLN A 125 2.57 -4.11 -5.61
C GLN A 125 3.22 -4.00 -4.22
N HIS A 126 2.77 -3.04 -3.41
CA HIS A 126 3.23 -2.90 -2.04
C HIS A 126 2.88 -4.12 -1.20
N ILE A 127 1.64 -4.63 -1.28
CA ILE A 127 1.17 -5.82 -0.57
C ILE A 127 2.01 -7.04 -0.95
N HIS A 128 2.26 -7.26 -2.25
CA HIS A 128 3.13 -8.35 -2.71
C HIS A 128 4.54 -8.28 -2.14
N LYS A 129 5.08 -7.05 -1.98
CA LYS A 129 6.46 -6.84 -1.54
C LYS A 129 6.62 -6.85 -0.01
N LYS A 130 5.63 -6.36 0.73
CA LYS A 130 5.77 -6.01 2.16
C LYS A 130 4.81 -6.77 3.08
N HIS A 131 3.76 -7.36 2.53
CA HIS A 131 2.76 -8.13 3.27
C HIS A 131 2.65 -9.54 2.67
N PRO A 132 3.71 -10.36 2.71
CA PRO A 132 3.57 -11.77 2.41
C PRO A 132 2.59 -12.35 3.42
N ARG A 133 1.45 -12.86 2.95
CA ARG A 133 0.35 -13.31 3.83
C ARG A 133 0.78 -14.39 4.83
N ASN A 134 1.89 -15.09 4.57
CA ASN A 134 2.48 -16.07 5.48
C ASN A 134 4.02 -15.99 5.49
N PRO A 135 4.69 -15.74 6.64
CA PRO A 135 6.02 -16.28 6.84
C PRO A 135 5.96 -17.82 6.89
N PRO A 136 7.03 -18.55 6.54
CA PRO A 136 7.08 -20.00 6.67
C PRO A 136 6.79 -20.48 8.11
N PRO A 137 6.21 -21.67 8.30
CA PRO A 137 5.88 -22.68 7.28
C PRO A 137 4.46 -22.54 6.71
N LEU A 138 4.35 -22.74 5.39
CA LEU A 138 3.09 -22.83 4.66
C LEU A 138 2.48 -24.22 4.93
N ARG A 139 1.56 -24.34 5.88
CA ARG A 139 0.77 -25.56 6.04
C ARG A 139 -0.54 -25.41 5.29
N LEU A 140 -0.76 -26.25 4.30
CA LEU A 140 -2.06 -26.45 3.66
C LEU A 140 -3.05 -27.18 4.62
N ASP A 141 -2.52 -27.77 5.70
CA ASP A 141 -3.22 -28.71 6.58
C ASP A 141 -4.00 -28.04 7.74
N ASP A 142 -4.03 -26.71 7.86
CA ASP A 142 -4.83 -26.01 8.88
C ASP A 142 -6.36 -26.05 8.55
N GLU A 143 -6.79 -27.03 7.76
CA GLU A 143 -8.13 -27.25 7.22
C GLU A 143 -8.78 -28.56 7.69
N THR A 144 -8.75 -28.87 8.99
CA THR A 144 -9.73 -29.80 9.57
C THR A 144 -11.01 -29.06 9.94
N GLY A 145 -11.85 -28.76 8.93
CA GLY A 145 -13.23 -28.31 9.14
C GLY A 145 -13.76 -27.37 8.06
N ASP A 146 -14.60 -27.90 7.17
CA ASP A 146 -15.52 -27.22 6.24
C ASP A 146 -14.96 -26.06 5.38
N ALA A 147 -14.33 -26.42 4.27
CA ALA A 147 -14.01 -25.50 3.16
C ALA A 147 -15.26 -24.82 2.54
N ALA A 148 -16.47 -25.38 2.73
CA ALA A 148 -17.72 -24.80 2.24
C ALA A 148 -18.31 -23.70 3.13
N GLN A 149 -17.75 -23.43 4.32
CA GLN A 149 -18.29 -22.45 5.29
C GLN A 149 -17.27 -21.47 5.86
N ARG A 150 -16.07 -21.36 5.28
CA ARG A 150 -15.13 -20.31 5.66
C ARG A 150 -15.60 -18.96 5.09
N LYS A 151 -16.51 -18.29 5.81
CA LYS A 151 -16.62 -16.82 5.76
C LYS A 151 -15.21 -16.27 5.97
N PRO A 152 -14.61 -15.53 5.04
CA PRO A 152 -13.27 -15.01 5.29
C PRO A 152 -13.38 -13.90 6.34
N PRO A 153 -12.77 -13.98 7.54
CA PRO A 153 -12.42 -12.77 8.26
C PRO A 153 -11.05 -12.33 7.73
N THR A 154 -10.91 -12.17 6.42
CA THR A 154 -9.69 -11.56 5.89
C THR A 154 -9.92 -10.07 5.94
N LYS A 155 -9.10 -9.38 6.72
CA LYS A 155 -9.03 -7.91 6.66
C LYS A 155 -9.01 -7.50 5.19
N PRO A 156 -9.80 -6.49 4.80
CA PRO A 156 -9.89 -6.10 3.40
C PRO A 156 -8.50 -5.71 2.91
N LEU A 157 -8.12 -6.14 1.69
CA LEU A 157 -6.78 -5.90 1.12
C LEU A 157 -6.44 -4.41 1.02
N VAL A 158 -7.47 -3.63 0.74
CA VAL A 158 -7.45 -2.18 0.64
C VAL A 158 -8.61 -1.61 1.41
N ARG A 159 -8.46 -0.36 1.86
CA ARG A 159 -9.48 0.34 2.65
C ARG A 159 -9.43 1.83 2.38
N LEU A 160 -10.53 2.51 2.62
CA LEU A 160 -10.62 3.95 2.58
C LEU A 160 -11.64 4.41 3.60
N PRO A 161 -11.24 4.71 4.85
CA PRO A 161 -12.18 5.27 5.80
C PRO A 161 -12.72 6.62 5.32
N LEU A 162 -13.97 6.92 5.64
CA LEU A 162 -14.65 8.15 5.20
C LEU A 162 -13.87 9.40 5.63
N GLU A 163 -13.32 9.43 6.84
CA GLU A 163 -12.54 10.55 7.36
C GLU A 163 -11.31 10.82 6.50
N VAL A 164 -10.68 9.75 6.00
CA VAL A 164 -9.55 9.85 5.09
C VAL A 164 -9.99 10.39 3.73
N ALA A 165 -11.11 9.90 3.19
CA ALA A 165 -11.66 10.41 1.93
C ALA A 165 -12.00 11.90 2.04
N CYS A 166 -12.65 12.33 3.12
CA CYS A 166 -12.94 13.74 3.40
C CYS A 166 -11.67 14.58 3.51
N ALA A 167 -10.68 14.13 4.30
CA ALA A 167 -9.42 14.84 4.44
C ALA A 167 -8.68 14.95 3.10
N TRP A 168 -8.72 13.90 2.28
CA TRP A 168 -8.09 13.88 0.97
C TRP A 168 -8.75 14.84 -0.01
N SER A 169 -10.08 14.85 -0.07
CA SER A 169 -10.86 15.82 -0.85
C SER A 169 -10.52 17.27 -0.45
N ALA A 170 -10.52 17.56 0.85
CA ALA A 170 -10.21 18.90 1.36
C ALA A 170 -8.78 19.35 1.00
N ILE A 171 -7.81 18.43 0.98
CA ILE A 171 -6.43 18.74 0.55
C ILE A 171 -6.40 19.17 -0.91
N PHE A 172 -7.12 18.49 -1.81
CA PHE A 172 -7.16 18.89 -3.22
C PHE A 172 -7.83 20.25 -3.43
N GLU A 173 -8.93 20.50 -2.72
CA GLU A 173 -9.63 21.78 -2.75
C GLU A 173 -8.71 22.93 -2.29
N LEU A 174 -8.04 22.77 -1.14
CA LEU A 174 -7.10 23.76 -0.62
C LEU A 174 -5.90 23.98 -1.56
N GLY A 175 -5.45 22.92 -2.23
CA GLY A 175 -4.37 22.96 -3.22
C GLY A 175 -4.79 23.54 -4.57
N LYS A 176 -6.10 23.77 -4.79
CA LYS A 176 -6.70 24.14 -6.09
C LYS A 176 -6.28 23.18 -7.21
N LEU A 177 -6.25 21.88 -6.90
CA LEU A 177 -5.96 20.81 -7.84
C LEU A 177 -7.25 20.06 -8.14
N ASP A 178 -7.39 19.61 -9.38
CA ASP A 178 -8.48 18.73 -9.76
C ASP A 178 -8.19 17.32 -9.25
N ILE A 179 -9.04 16.80 -8.36
CA ILE A 179 -8.89 15.46 -7.78
C ILE A 179 -9.23 14.35 -8.79
N GLU A 180 -9.91 14.71 -9.88
CA GLU A 180 -10.32 13.79 -10.93
C GLU A 180 -9.31 13.71 -12.08
N ASP A 181 -8.32 14.61 -12.14
CA ASP A 181 -7.30 14.59 -13.19
C ASP A 181 -6.21 13.54 -12.89
N PRO A 182 -6.10 12.44 -13.66
CA PRO A 182 -5.09 11.40 -13.46
C PRO A 182 -3.65 11.89 -13.69
N LYS A 183 -3.47 13.09 -14.27
CA LYS A 183 -2.14 13.69 -14.45
C LYS A 183 -1.62 14.36 -13.18
N VAL A 184 -2.48 14.61 -12.20
CA VAL A 184 -2.06 15.22 -10.94
C VAL A 184 -1.22 14.21 -10.15
N THR A 185 0.03 14.57 -9.93
CA THR A 185 0.98 13.70 -9.22
C THR A 185 1.18 14.16 -7.79
N ALA A 186 1.74 13.27 -6.98
CA ALA A 186 2.13 13.60 -5.61
C ALA A 186 3.13 14.78 -5.52
N LYS A 187 3.89 15.06 -6.60
CA LYS A 187 4.79 16.22 -6.68
C LYS A 187 4.04 17.54 -6.88
N ASP A 188 2.88 17.50 -7.50
CA ASP A 188 2.04 18.68 -7.70
C ASP A 188 1.41 19.10 -6.37
N LEU A 189 1.01 18.13 -5.55
CA LEU A 189 0.65 18.36 -4.14
C LEU A 189 1.83 18.90 -3.32
N ASP A 190 3.01 18.29 -3.42
CA ASP A 190 4.21 18.78 -2.72
C ASP A 190 4.48 20.26 -3.09
N ARG A 191 4.28 20.64 -4.37
CA ARG A 191 4.42 22.02 -4.84
C ARG A 191 3.30 22.95 -4.36
N ALA A 192 2.06 22.49 -4.36
CA ALA A 192 0.91 23.28 -3.91
C ALA A 192 1.05 23.70 -2.44
N PHE A 193 1.71 22.87 -1.64
CA PHE A 193 1.90 23.10 -0.20
C PHE A 193 3.34 23.45 0.20
N ASP A 194 4.19 23.87 -0.73
CA ASP A 194 5.59 24.19 -0.44
C ASP A 194 5.75 25.35 0.57
N GLU A 195 4.82 26.31 0.54
CA GLU A 195 4.82 27.51 1.38
C GLU A 195 3.85 27.42 2.58
N TYR A 196 3.14 26.31 2.70
CA TYR A 196 2.06 26.13 3.67
C TYR A 196 2.23 24.85 4.49
N LYS A 197 1.52 24.78 5.60
CA LYS A 197 1.31 23.55 6.36
C LYS A 197 -0.16 23.30 6.53
N LEU A 198 -0.51 22.03 6.56
CA LEU A 198 -1.87 21.59 6.79
C LEU A 198 -2.05 21.26 8.27
N VAL A 199 -3.23 21.55 8.79
CA VAL A 199 -3.63 21.30 10.17
C VAL A 199 -5.01 20.67 10.20
N TRP A 200 -5.17 19.63 11.01
CA TRP A 200 -6.48 19.05 11.34
C TRP A 200 -7.05 19.76 12.58
N GLU A 201 -8.04 20.64 12.41
CA GLU A 201 -8.47 21.56 13.47
C GLU A 201 -9.36 20.90 14.53
N ASN A 202 -10.30 20.06 14.09
CA ASN A 202 -11.14 19.23 14.95
C ASN A 202 -10.49 17.87 15.29
N GLY A 203 -9.19 17.71 15.00
CA GLY A 203 -8.50 16.45 15.26
C GLY A 203 -8.39 16.10 16.76
N PRO A 204 -8.25 14.80 17.09
CA PRO A 204 -7.99 14.34 18.45
C PRO A 204 -6.78 15.01 19.11
N ARG A 205 -6.68 14.91 20.45
CA ARG A 205 -5.57 15.52 21.19
C ARG A 205 -4.22 15.00 20.66
N GLY A 206 -3.34 15.91 20.26
CA GLY A 206 -2.02 15.59 19.70
C GLY A 206 -1.97 15.45 18.18
N SER A 207 -3.11 15.41 17.47
CA SER A 207 -3.13 15.37 15.99
C SER A 207 -3.21 16.74 15.32
N LYS A 208 -3.44 17.82 16.09
CA LYS A 208 -3.54 19.22 15.62
C LYS A 208 -2.21 19.86 15.19
N GLY A 209 -1.18 19.04 14.98
CA GLY A 209 0.14 19.49 14.54
C GLY A 209 0.13 20.01 13.11
N ARG A 210 1.05 20.94 12.81
CA ARG A 210 1.34 21.37 11.45
C ARG A 210 2.13 20.29 10.74
N SER A 211 1.66 19.84 9.57
CA SER A 211 2.34 18.79 8.81
C SER A 211 2.22 19.01 7.30
N GLY A 212 3.00 18.25 6.53
CA GLY A 212 2.76 18.10 5.10
C GLY A 212 1.59 17.15 4.85
N TRP A 213 1.05 17.15 3.63
CA TRP A 213 -0.16 16.39 3.30
C TRP A 213 -0.02 14.88 3.55
N ARG A 214 1.14 14.27 3.28
CA ARG A 214 1.39 12.83 3.52
C ARG A 214 1.25 12.47 4.99
N GLU A 215 1.82 13.32 5.84
CA GLU A 215 1.87 13.09 7.27
C GLU A 215 0.52 13.38 7.92
N LEU A 216 -0.21 14.36 7.39
CA LEU A 216 -1.60 14.61 7.73
C LEU A 216 -2.47 13.39 7.42
N ILE A 217 -2.43 12.88 6.19
CA ILE A 217 -3.25 11.73 5.77
C ILE A 217 -2.92 10.47 6.57
N LYS A 218 -1.64 10.20 6.85
CA LYS A 218 -1.24 9.12 7.77
C LYS A 218 -1.73 9.36 9.19
N SER A 219 -1.73 10.61 9.66
CA SER A 219 -2.23 10.97 10.99
C SER A 219 -3.73 10.72 11.11
N VAL A 220 -4.52 11.15 10.12
CA VAL A 220 -5.96 10.88 10.03
C VAL A 220 -6.20 9.38 10.06
N MET A 221 -5.54 8.62 9.16
CA MET A 221 -5.67 7.16 9.12
C MET A 221 -5.36 6.48 10.45
N ARG A 222 -4.26 6.84 11.13
CA ARG A 222 -3.91 6.26 12.43
C ARG A 222 -4.97 6.55 13.50
N ASN A 223 -5.50 7.77 13.53
CA ASN A 223 -6.51 8.15 14.51
C ASN A 223 -7.85 7.47 14.20
N THR A 224 -8.23 7.34 12.93
CA THR A 224 -9.43 6.59 12.53
C THR A 224 -9.33 5.14 12.97
N LEU A 225 -8.19 4.46 12.71
CA LEU A 225 -8.00 3.08 13.20
C LEU A 225 -8.05 2.96 14.72
N LEU A 226 -7.49 3.93 15.44
CA LEU A 226 -7.56 3.96 16.90
C LEU A 226 -8.99 4.16 17.41
N ALA A 227 -9.80 4.96 16.72
CA ALA A 227 -11.21 5.17 17.04
C ALA A 227 -12.04 3.91 16.73
N GLU A 228 -11.87 3.31 15.54
CA GLU A 228 -12.52 2.06 15.16
C GLU A 228 -12.26 0.94 16.17
N MET A 229 -10.99 0.79 16.62
CA MET A 229 -10.64 -0.20 17.65
C MET A 229 -11.33 0.03 18.99
N LYS A 230 -11.76 1.27 19.27
CA LYS A 230 -12.54 1.63 20.47
C LYS A 230 -14.05 1.60 20.23
N GLY A 231 -14.50 1.35 19.01
CA GLY A 231 -15.91 1.49 18.62
C GLY A 231 -16.38 2.94 18.58
N GLU A 232 -15.45 3.89 18.43
CA GLU A 232 -15.73 5.32 18.29
C GLU A 232 -15.74 5.71 16.80
N VAL A 233 -16.58 6.69 16.45
CA VAL A 233 -16.60 7.32 15.12
C VAL A 233 -16.04 8.73 15.27
N LEU A 234 -15.15 9.12 14.35
CA LEU A 234 -14.58 10.47 14.36
C LEU A 234 -15.45 11.41 13.53
N ASP A 235 -15.49 12.68 13.95
CA ASP A 235 -16.09 13.73 13.12
C ASP A 235 -15.30 13.87 11.81
N PRO A 236 -15.97 14.22 10.70
CA PRO A 236 -15.31 14.53 9.43
C PRO A 236 -14.15 15.53 9.61
N PRO A 237 -12.93 15.23 9.12
CA PRO A 237 -11.78 16.10 9.34
C PRO A 237 -11.92 17.50 8.74
N VAL A 238 -11.80 18.53 9.57
CA VAL A 238 -11.68 19.93 9.16
C VAL A 238 -10.20 20.23 8.94
N ILE A 239 -9.81 20.28 7.66
CA ILE A 239 -8.44 20.57 7.25
C ILE A 239 -8.30 22.06 6.93
N ALA A 240 -7.31 22.71 7.54
CA ALA A 240 -7.00 24.11 7.33
C ALA A 240 -5.57 24.32 6.87
N LEU A 241 -5.39 25.37 6.06
CA LEU A 241 -4.09 25.84 5.60
C LEU A 241 -3.52 26.87 6.58
N LYS A 242 -2.27 26.70 7.00
CA LYS A 242 -1.56 27.69 7.83
C LYS A 242 -0.22 28.05 7.19
N ASP A 243 0.14 29.33 7.30
CA ASP A 243 1.43 29.79 6.83
C ASP A 243 2.58 29.10 7.58
N VAL A 244 3.61 28.74 6.84
CA VAL A 244 4.87 28.25 7.39
C VAL A 244 5.48 29.35 8.27
N THR A 245 5.84 29.00 9.51
CA THR A 245 6.47 29.96 10.43
C THR A 245 7.84 30.40 9.88
N PRO A 246 8.34 31.58 10.28
CA PRO A 246 9.69 32.02 9.87
C PRO A 246 10.78 31.01 10.20
N ARG A 247 10.65 30.28 11.32
CA ARG A 247 11.58 29.22 11.72
C ARG A 247 11.53 28.03 10.77
N GLU A 248 10.33 27.52 10.47
CA GLU A 248 10.15 26.41 9.54
C GLU A 248 10.62 26.78 8.13
N ARG A 249 10.40 28.03 7.69
CA ARG A 249 10.88 28.53 6.40
C ARG A 249 12.41 28.49 6.32
N ARG A 250 13.11 28.94 7.37
CA ARG A 250 14.57 28.85 7.46
C ARG A 250 15.07 27.40 7.39
N LEU A 251 14.45 26.51 8.15
CA LEU A 251 14.79 25.08 8.12
C LEU A 251 14.57 24.45 6.74
N ALA A 252 13.47 24.79 6.07
CA ALA A 252 13.19 24.32 4.72
C ALA A 252 14.22 24.83 3.70
N GLU A 253 14.64 26.09 3.81
CA GLU A 253 15.67 26.68 2.95
C GLU A 253 17.05 26.02 3.18
N GLU A 254 17.42 25.78 4.44
CA GLU A 254 18.64 25.06 4.81
C GLU A 254 18.64 23.62 4.27
N ALA A 255 17.51 22.91 4.40
CA ALA A 255 17.35 21.57 3.84
C ALA A 255 17.48 21.56 2.30
N ARG A 256 16.90 22.55 1.60
CA ARG A 256 17.05 22.73 0.15
C ARG A 256 18.52 22.95 -0.24
N LYS A 257 19.23 23.83 0.48
CA LYS A 257 20.67 24.08 0.27
C LYS A 257 21.49 22.82 0.50
N ALA A 258 21.24 22.09 1.58
CA ALA A 258 21.91 20.83 1.90
C ALA A 258 21.68 19.76 0.80
N ALA A 259 20.44 19.63 0.31
CA ALA A 259 20.11 18.70 -0.77
C ALA A 259 20.83 19.03 -2.10
N VAL A 260 20.96 20.31 -2.44
CA VAL A 260 21.72 20.75 -3.63
C VAL A 260 23.20 20.41 -3.48
N LEU A 261 23.80 20.69 -2.31
CA LEU A 261 25.20 20.34 -2.02
C LEU A 261 25.43 18.82 -2.08
N ALA A 262 24.52 18.03 -1.52
CA ALA A 262 24.59 16.57 -1.59
C ALA A 262 24.53 16.06 -3.04
N ARG A 263 23.67 16.64 -3.89
CA ARG A 263 23.60 16.31 -5.33
C ARG A 263 24.90 16.66 -6.06
N MET A 264 25.48 17.83 -5.79
CA MET A 264 26.77 18.24 -6.36
C MET A 264 27.90 17.28 -5.93
N ALA A 265 27.97 16.92 -4.64
CA ALA A 265 28.94 15.96 -4.12
C ALA A 265 28.80 14.57 -4.79
N LYS A 266 27.57 14.08 -4.98
CA LYS A 266 27.31 12.80 -5.67
C LYS A 266 27.73 12.85 -7.14
N LYS A 267 27.55 13.99 -7.83
CA LYS A 267 28.00 14.18 -9.22
C LYS A 267 29.52 14.14 -9.33
N LEU A 268 30.24 14.86 -8.46
CA LEU A 268 31.71 14.87 -8.42
C LEU A 268 32.29 13.47 -8.15
N LYS A 269 31.70 12.69 -7.23
CA LYS A 269 32.12 11.30 -6.97
C LYS A 269 31.96 10.41 -8.21
N ARG A 270 30.88 10.57 -8.98
CA ARG A 270 30.64 9.81 -10.22
C ARG A 270 31.63 10.17 -11.33
N GLU A 271 31.98 11.46 -11.46
CA GLU A 271 32.94 11.93 -12.45
C GLU A 271 34.38 11.51 -12.10
N GLY A 272 34.77 11.56 -10.82
CA GLY A 272 36.07 11.05 -10.36
C GLY A 272 36.24 9.54 -10.61
N LYS A 273 35.18 8.75 -10.38
CA LYS A 273 35.19 7.30 -10.65
C LYS A 273 35.26 6.97 -12.14
N LYS A 274 34.73 7.82 -13.02
CA LYS A 274 34.87 7.67 -14.47
C LYS A 274 36.29 7.97 -14.94
N LYS A 275 36.92 9.03 -14.44
CA LYS A 275 38.32 9.38 -14.79
C LYS A 275 39.34 8.34 -14.32
N ALA A 276 39.07 7.62 -13.23
CA ALA A 276 39.93 6.54 -12.76
C ALA A 276 39.75 5.20 -13.51
N ALA A 277 38.70 5.08 -14.34
CA ALA A 277 38.35 3.84 -15.05
C ALA A 277 38.71 3.88 -16.55
N GLU A 278 39.33 4.94 -17.07
CA GLU A 278 39.95 4.94 -18.40
C GLU A 278 41.38 4.39 -18.30
N PRO A 279 41.68 3.15 -18.72
CA PRO A 279 43.04 2.67 -18.80
C PRO A 279 43.77 3.42 -19.92
N SER A 280 44.86 4.08 -19.53
CA SER A 280 45.86 4.67 -20.42
C SER A 280 46.43 3.60 -21.37
N ALA A 281 45.82 3.47 -22.55
CA ALA A 281 46.40 2.73 -23.68
C ALA A 281 47.47 3.60 -24.37
N ALA A 282 48.51 3.97 -23.64
CA ALA A 282 49.72 4.55 -24.22
C ALA A 282 50.63 3.40 -24.68
N LYS A 283 50.52 3.06 -25.97
CA LYS A 283 51.45 2.16 -26.68
C LYS A 283 52.87 2.71 -26.59
N VAL A 284 53.70 2.11 -25.74
CA VAL A 284 55.15 2.25 -25.80
C VAL A 284 55.66 1.29 -26.88
N LYS A 285 56.08 1.84 -28.03
CA LYS A 285 56.92 1.14 -29.01
C LYS A 285 58.29 0.92 -28.37
N VAL A 286 58.67 -0.34 -28.14
CA VAL A 286 60.07 -0.72 -27.93
C VAL A 286 60.45 -1.71 -29.03
N GLU A 287 61.46 -1.30 -29.78
CA GLU A 287 62.16 -2.02 -30.83
C GLU A 287 63.34 -2.77 -30.17
N LYS A 288 63.41 -4.10 -30.30
CA LYS A 288 64.64 -4.92 -30.38
C LYS A 288 64.25 -6.41 -30.53
N VAL A 289 64.54 -7.03 -31.67
CA VAL A 289 65.76 -7.80 -32.04
C VAL A 289 65.74 -9.23 -31.47
N GLU A 290 65.48 -10.16 -32.40
CA GLU A 290 65.99 -11.54 -32.59
C GLU A 290 66.45 -12.35 -31.37
N SER A 291 65.82 -13.53 -31.16
CA SER A 291 66.48 -14.84 -31.38
C SER A 291 65.46 -15.98 -31.27
N GLU A 292 65.85 -17.11 -31.84
CA GLU A 292 65.08 -18.26 -32.32
C GLU A 292 64.58 -19.25 -31.23
N ASP A 293 63.73 -20.16 -31.72
CA ASP A 293 63.54 -21.56 -31.35
C ASP A 293 62.52 -22.03 -30.29
N GLU A 294 61.54 -22.75 -30.86
CA GLU A 294 60.96 -24.04 -30.49
C GLU A 294 59.92 -24.20 -29.36
N ASP A 295 58.84 -24.86 -29.80
CA ASP A 295 58.10 -25.95 -29.16
C ASP A 295 56.71 -25.73 -28.52
N GLU A 296 55.73 -26.21 -29.30
CA GLU A 296 54.61 -27.09 -28.94
C GLU A 296 53.74 -26.80 -27.70
N ARG A 297 52.47 -26.47 -27.97
CA ARG A 297 51.21 -27.17 -27.54
C ARG A 297 50.08 -26.14 -27.47
N LYS A 298 49.16 -26.13 -28.43
CA LYS A 298 47.94 -26.97 -28.48
C LYS A 298 46.99 -26.69 -27.30
N LEU A 299 46.00 -25.82 -27.52
CA LEU A 299 44.56 -26.07 -27.27
C LEU A 299 43.70 -24.84 -27.60
N GLU A 300 43.05 -24.95 -28.75
CA GLU A 300 41.65 -24.63 -29.07
C GLU A 300 40.98 -23.35 -28.53
N ARG A 301 40.67 -22.49 -29.50
CA ARG A 301 39.60 -21.49 -29.52
C ARG A 301 38.22 -22.16 -29.65
N ALA A 302 37.25 -21.62 -28.93
CA ALA A 302 35.95 -21.14 -29.44
C ALA A 302 35.40 -20.15 -28.38
N VAL A 303 35.41 -18.84 -28.58
CA VAL A 303 34.57 -18.00 -29.47
C VAL A 303 33.18 -17.73 -28.87
N GLU A 304 33.00 -16.47 -28.45
CA GLU A 304 31.76 -15.65 -28.41
C GLU A 304 30.69 -16.07 -27.39
N ASP A 305 29.94 -15.21 -26.72
CA ASP A 305 29.56 -13.83 -27.02
C ASP A 305 29.09 -13.10 -25.75
N ASP A 306 29.05 -11.78 -25.93
CA ASP A 306 28.65 -10.67 -25.10
C ASP A 306 27.25 -10.78 -24.46
N GLY A 307 27.04 -10.07 -23.34
CA GLY A 307 25.74 -10.06 -22.66
C GLY A 307 25.76 -9.44 -21.27
N GLY A 308 26.25 -8.21 -21.15
CA GLY A 308 26.21 -7.46 -19.90
C GLY A 308 24.80 -7.18 -19.37
N SER A 309 24.67 -7.08 -18.05
CA SER A 309 23.79 -6.10 -17.40
C SER A 309 24.12 -5.97 -15.90
N LYS A 310 24.78 -4.85 -15.58
CA LYS A 310 24.76 -4.21 -14.26
C LYS A 310 23.39 -3.54 -14.07
N ALA A 311 22.68 -3.85 -12.99
CA ALA A 311 21.96 -2.85 -12.19
C ALA A 311 21.30 -3.51 -10.97
N GLN A 312 21.95 -3.43 -9.80
CA GLN A 312 21.23 -3.39 -8.53
C GLN A 312 22.08 -2.62 -7.52
N ALA A 313 21.66 -1.39 -7.26
CA ALA A 313 22.16 -0.56 -6.18
C ALA A 313 20.98 0.24 -5.62
N ASP A 314 20.93 0.22 -4.29
CA ASP A 314 20.40 1.27 -3.42
C ASP A 314 18.88 1.38 -3.27
N LEU A 315 18.32 0.64 -2.31
CA LEU A 315 17.38 1.17 -1.30
C LEU A 315 17.48 0.31 -0.03
N ASN A 316 18.41 0.69 0.86
CA ASN A 316 18.42 0.21 2.24
C ASN A 316 18.83 1.39 3.14
N GLU A 317 17.85 2.05 3.73
CA GLU A 317 18.00 2.97 4.86
C GLU A 317 16.87 2.61 5.85
N GLU A 318 17.12 1.60 6.68
CA GLU A 318 16.50 1.48 8.00
C GLU A 318 17.65 1.53 9.00
N GLU A 319 17.83 2.71 9.61
CA GLU A 319 18.71 2.86 10.77
C GLU A 319 18.00 2.36 12.02
N ALA A 320 18.74 1.51 12.72
CA ALA A 320 18.50 1.03 14.06
C ALA A 320 18.45 2.19 15.07
N MET A 321 17.38 2.26 15.86
CA MET A 321 17.45 2.92 17.17
C MET A 321 17.79 1.89 18.24
N LYS A 322 18.93 2.15 18.87
CA LYS A 322 19.48 1.42 19.99
C LYS A 322 18.63 1.60 21.25
N GLU A 323 18.40 0.48 21.93
CA GLU A 323 18.26 0.43 23.39
C GLU A 323 19.49 1.08 24.04
N GLU A 324 19.25 1.90 25.05
CA GLU A 324 20.11 1.95 26.23
C GLU A 324 19.28 2.36 27.44
N ASP A 325 19.26 1.45 28.41
CA ASP A 325 18.68 1.53 29.74
C ASP A 325 19.18 2.74 30.54
N LYS A 326 18.30 3.23 31.43
CA LYS A 326 18.71 3.63 32.78
C LYS A 326 17.62 3.34 33.80
N ALA A 327 18.01 2.48 34.74
CA ALA A 327 17.32 2.11 35.96
C ALA A 327 17.47 3.16 37.07
N GLY A 328 16.58 3.05 38.07
CA GLY A 328 16.65 3.68 39.41
C GLY A 328 15.31 4.32 39.77
N ALA A 329 14.42 3.62 40.52
CA ALA A 329 14.29 3.66 41.99
C ALA A 329 13.71 5.01 42.47
N ASP A 330 12.75 5.15 43.38
CA ASP A 330 12.18 4.32 44.44
C ASP A 330 10.95 5.10 45.03
N GLU A 331 10.26 4.51 46.00
CA GLU A 331 9.27 5.11 46.95
C GLU A 331 7.80 5.27 46.47
N GLU A 332 6.87 4.41 46.91
CA GLU A 332 6.14 4.45 48.21
C GLU A 332 5.22 5.67 48.36
N SER A 333 3.89 5.45 48.26
CA SER A 333 2.86 5.91 49.23
C SER A 333 1.42 5.84 48.64
N GLU A 334 0.68 4.80 49.05
CA GLU A 334 -0.70 4.98 49.55
C GLU A 334 -0.59 5.35 51.06
N PRO A 335 -1.62 5.84 51.79
CA PRO A 335 -3.05 5.87 51.50
C PRO A 335 -3.75 7.22 51.86
N ASP A 336 -5.06 7.36 51.56
CA ASP A 336 -6.11 7.49 52.59
C ASP A 336 -7.48 7.89 52.02
N GLU A 337 -8.48 7.27 52.63
CA GLU A 337 -9.92 7.47 52.53
C GLU A 337 -10.37 8.86 53.00
N VAL A 338 -11.37 9.48 52.35
CA VAL A 338 -12.44 10.23 53.05
C VAL A 338 -13.73 10.20 52.21
N GLU A 339 -14.63 9.30 52.61
CA GLU A 339 -16.04 9.46 52.99
C GLU A 339 -16.91 10.69 52.56
N GLN A 340 -18.22 10.37 52.41
CA GLN A 340 -19.44 11.22 52.47
C GLN A 340 -19.76 12.04 51.20
N GLY A 341 -20.97 12.05 50.63
CA GLY A 341 -22.31 11.63 51.07
C GLY A 341 -23.30 12.57 50.38
N GLY A 342 -24.47 12.10 49.92
CA GLY A 342 -25.49 13.00 49.36
C GLY A 342 -26.56 12.33 48.54
N ALA A 343 -27.60 11.87 49.23
CA ALA A 343 -28.88 11.44 48.66
C ALA A 343 -29.77 12.64 48.29
N GLY A 344 -30.71 12.39 47.37
CA GLY A 344 -31.85 13.22 46.98
C GLY A 344 -32.27 12.76 45.58
N ASP A 345 -33.28 11.92 45.37
CA ASP A 345 -34.66 11.85 45.88
C ASP A 345 -35.51 13.09 45.56
N GLY A 346 -36.63 12.83 44.88
CA GLY A 346 -37.61 13.79 44.38
C GLY A 346 -37.99 13.47 42.91
N SER A 347 -38.95 12.57 42.66
CA SER A 347 -40.41 12.85 42.54
C SER A 347 -40.72 13.87 41.43
N GLU A 348 -41.71 13.78 40.57
CA GLU A 348 -42.82 12.88 40.21
C GLU A 348 -43.57 13.68 39.10
N ALA A 349 -44.59 13.04 38.48
CA ALA A 349 -45.69 13.68 37.75
C ALA A 349 -45.41 14.25 36.35
N GLU A 350 -46.29 14.19 35.36
CA GLU A 350 -47.59 13.52 35.17
C GLU A 350 -47.94 13.64 33.68
N GLN A 351 -48.70 12.65 33.18
CA GLN A 351 -49.85 12.73 32.26
C GLN A 351 -49.85 13.67 31.02
N HIS A 352 -50.06 13.06 29.86
CA HIS A 352 -51.09 13.40 28.84
C HIS A 352 -51.08 12.24 27.82
N GLU A 353 -51.99 11.27 27.81
CA GLU A 353 -53.39 11.27 27.31
C GLU A 353 -53.57 11.83 25.89
N ASP A 354 -54.04 10.91 25.03
CA ASP A 354 -54.95 11.01 23.88
C ASP A 354 -54.52 11.76 22.61
N GLU A 355 -54.54 11.09 21.46
CA GLU A 355 -55.75 11.03 20.62
C GLU A 355 -55.56 10.14 19.38
N GLU A 356 -56.61 9.37 19.11
CA GLU A 356 -56.91 8.66 17.88
C GLU A 356 -56.91 9.61 16.67
N GLN A 357 -56.49 9.12 15.49
CA GLN A 357 -57.26 9.43 14.28
C GLN A 357 -57.06 8.43 13.15
N ASN A 358 -58.22 8.06 12.61
CA ASN A 358 -58.53 7.19 11.49
C ASN A 358 -57.94 7.64 10.14
N GLY A 359 -57.95 6.71 9.19
CA GLY A 359 -57.81 6.93 7.75
C GLY A 359 -57.61 5.57 7.07
N GLU A 360 -58.62 4.72 7.02
CA GLU A 360 -59.74 4.70 6.06
C GLU A 360 -59.31 4.30 4.64
N GLU A 361 -60.06 3.33 4.14
CA GLU A 361 -59.90 2.52 2.95
C GLU A 361 -60.00 3.31 1.64
N GLY A 362 -59.45 2.74 0.58
CA GLY A 362 -59.68 3.16 -0.80
C GLY A 362 -59.37 2.03 -1.76
N GLU A 363 -60.27 1.05 -1.84
CA GLU A 363 -60.42 0.16 -3.00
C GLU A 363 -61.22 0.90 -4.08
N GLU A 364 -60.67 0.97 -5.30
CA GLU A 364 -61.36 0.71 -6.57
C GLU A 364 -60.36 0.43 -7.70
#